data_AF-A0A350IU67-F1
#
_entry.id   AF-A0A350IU67-F1
#
_cell.length_a   1.000
_cell.length_b   1.000
_cell.length_c   1.000
_cell.angle_alpha   90.00
_cell.angle_beta   90.00
_cell.angle_gamma   90.00
#
_symmetry.space_group_name_H-M   'P 1'
#
loop_
_entity.id
_entity.type
_entity.pdbx_description
1 polymer ?
#
loop_
_entity_poly.entity_id
_entity_poly.type
_entity_poly.pdbx_seq_one_letter_code
_entity_poly.pdbx_strand_id
1 'polypeptide(L)'
;MADLWNNALVDPPFASNPPLKVNVPAKTYGLVVGILAAIGAILSLFVMIGAFTVSSALSSFESAANAECNAVHGVDCSLYSTTGSAIAGIGALIVLAAMCVGAWGGFQMYQGIRRGKALMVYGLVGAAFGWLIYAILWGFGIGITYFIVDLIIYAIIYYFLVISRFPDEAPLVASAAPAGYPPYGPPPNYPQPPQGPYPPQGQGPYPPQGPPQS
;
A
#
# COMPACT_ATOMS: atom_id res chain seq x y z
N MET A 1 -17.46 -18.96 -12.19
CA MET A 1 -16.11 -18.50 -11.83
C MET A 1 -16.31 -17.45 -10.77
N ALA A 2 -15.79 -17.64 -9.55
CA ALA A 2 -15.74 -16.55 -8.60
C ALA A 2 -14.92 -15.43 -9.24
N ASP A 3 -15.49 -14.23 -9.36
CA ASP A 3 -14.76 -13.08 -9.88
C ASP A 3 -13.61 -12.82 -8.90
N LEU A 4 -12.39 -13.26 -9.26
CA LEU A 4 -11.16 -13.01 -8.49
C LEU A 4 -10.94 -11.52 -8.21
N TRP A 5 -11.71 -10.65 -8.86
CA TRP A 5 -11.65 -9.21 -8.78
C TRP A 5 -12.69 -8.61 -7.81
N ASN A 6 -13.68 -9.38 -7.37
CA ASN A 6 -14.75 -8.99 -6.45
C ASN A 6 -14.83 -9.97 -5.27
N ASN A 7 -13.78 -9.97 -4.45
CA ASN A 7 -13.69 -10.79 -3.24
C ASN A 7 -13.49 -9.90 -2.01
N ALA A 8 -13.82 -10.43 -0.83
CA ALA A 8 -13.68 -9.71 0.44
C ALA A 8 -12.25 -9.20 0.74
N LEU A 9 -11.22 -9.76 0.09
CA LEU A 9 -9.85 -9.25 0.15
C LEU A 9 -9.66 -7.94 -0.63
N VAL A 10 -10.30 -7.80 -1.78
CA VAL A 10 -10.12 -6.64 -2.68
C VAL A 10 -11.13 -5.53 -2.35
N ASP A 11 -12.34 -5.91 -1.96
CA ASP A 11 -13.40 -4.99 -1.54
C ASP A 11 -14.02 -5.46 -0.21
N PRO A 12 -13.37 -5.17 0.92
CA PRO A 12 -13.88 -5.57 2.24
C PRO A 12 -15.08 -4.70 2.66
N PRO A 13 -15.94 -5.19 3.58
CA PRO A 13 -17.16 -4.48 3.99
C PRO A 13 -16.90 -3.08 4.59
N PHE A 14 -15.73 -2.86 5.19
CA PHE A 14 -15.34 -1.57 5.75
C PHE A 14 -14.92 -0.55 4.68
N ALA A 15 -14.71 -0.94 3.42
CA ALA A 15 -14.34 -0.02 2.34
C ALA A 15 -15.45 1.01 2.05
N SER A 16 -16.70 0.65 2.32
CA SER A 16 -17.89 1.50 2.12
C SER A 16 -17.99 2.65 3.12
N ASN A 17 -17.54 2.43 4.37
CA ASN A 17 -17.54 3.43 5.43
C ASN A 17 -16.32 3.22 6.34
N PRO A 18 -15.13 3.67 5.89
CA PRO A 18 -13.90 3.44 6.62
C PRO A 18 -13.87 4.24 7.93
N PRO A 19 -13.30 3.67 9.01
CA PRO A 19 -13.18 4.35 10.31
C PRO A 19 -12.44 5.70 10.20
N LEU A 20 -11.38 5.74 9.39
CA LEU A 20 -10.64 6.96 9.08
C LEU A 20 -11.00 7.43 7.67
N LYS A 21 -11.72 8.55 7.58
CA LYS A 21 -12.17 9.15 6.32
C LYS A 21 -11.12 10.12 5.79
N VAL A 22 -10.18 9.62 4.99
CA VAL A 22 -9.15 10.43 4.32
C VAL A 22 -9.35 10.31 2.82
N ASN A 23 -9.30 11.43 2.09
CA ASN A 23 -9.41 11.42 0.64
C ASN A 23 -8.04 11.14 0.02
N VAL A 24 -7.80 9.88 -0.37
CA VAL A 24 -6.53 9.44 -0.95
C VAL A 24 -6.70 9.16 -2.45
N PRO A 25 -6.07 9.95 -3.34
CA PRO A 25 -6.19 9.75 -4.78
C PRO A 25 -5.50 8.46 -5.21
N ALA A 26 -6.26 7.55 -5.83
CA ALA A 26 -5.77 6.23 -6.26
C ALA A 26 -4.58 6.30 -7.21
N LYS A 27 -4.53 7.31 -8.11
CA LYS A 27 -3.40 7.47 -9.05
C LYS A 27 -2.08 7.74 -8.33
N THR A 28 -2.07 8.73 -7.43
CA THR A 28 -0.86 9.11 -6.69
C THR A 28 -0.47 8.02 -5.70
N TYR A 29 -1.44 7.48 -4.96
CA TYR A 29 -1.17 6.42 -4.00
C TYR A 29 -0.66 5.16 -4.69
N GLY A 30 -1.29 4.77 -5.81
CA GLY A 30 -0.88 3.60 -6.55
C GLY A 30 0.52 3.74 -7.17
N LEU A 31 0.89 4.94 -7.62
CA LEU A 31 2.26 5.23 -8.06
C LEU A 31 3.27 5.10 -6.92
N VAL A 32 2.97 5.70 -5.75
CA VAL A 32 3.87 5.65 -4.57
C VAL A 32 4.07 4.22 -4.11
N VAL A 33 3.00 3.44 -3.97
CA VAL A 33 3.09 2.02 -3.57
C VAL A 33 3.77 1.19 -4.66
N GLY A 34 3.53 1.48 -5.94
CA GLY A 34 4.23 0.83 -7.05
C GLY A 34 5.75 1.05 -7.02
N ILE A 35 6.20 2.27 -6.72
CA ILE A 35 7.63 2.59 -6.55
C ILE A 35 8.19 1.88 -5.31
N LEU A 36 7.47 1.90 -4.19
CA LEU A 36 7.87 1.17 -2.98
C LEU A 36 8.00 -0.33 -3.26
N ALA A 37 7.10 -0.92 -4.04
CA ALA A 37 7.19 -2.32 -4.46
C ALA A 37 8.40 -2.57 -5.38
N ALA A 38 8.71 -1.66 -6.30
CA ALA A 38 9.89 -1.77 -7.15
C ALA A 38 11.20 -1.70 -6.34
N ILE A 39 11.28 -0.79 -5.36
CA ILE A 39 12.42 -0.74 -4.42
C ILE A 39 12.47 -2.03 -3.61
N GLY A 40 11.33 -2.51 -3.10
CA GLY A 40 11.22 -3.78 -2.39
C GLY A 40 11.69 -4.97 -3.23
N ALA A 41 11.39 -4.99 -4.53
CA ALA A 41 11.89 -6.01 -5.46
C ALA A 41 13.42 -5.98 -5.56
N ILE A 42 14.03 -4.80 -5.70
CA ILE A 42 15.48 -4.64 -5.76
C ILE A 42 16.14 -5.10 -4.44
N LEU A 43 15.58 -4.70 -3.29
CA LEU A 43 16.07 -5.15 -2.00
C LEU A 43 15.93 -6.67 -1.83
N SER A 44 14.81 -7.25 -2.29
CA SER A 44 14.61 -8.69 -2.26
C SER A 44 15.65 -9.43 -3.10
N LEU A 45 16.10 -8.86 -4.22
CA LEU A 45 17.20 -9.41 -5.03
C LEU A 45 18.51 -9.45 -4.26
N PHE A 46 18.86 -8.41 -3.50
CA PHE A 46 20.06 -8.44 -2.65
C PHE A 46 19.97 -9.52 -1.55
N VAL A 47 18.80 -9.64 -0.90
CA VAL A 47 18.54 -10.70 0.08
C VAL A 47 18.66 -12.08 -0.56
N MET A 48 18.17 -12.23 -1.79
CA MET A 48 18.26 -13.46 -2.57
C MET A 48 19.73 -13.78 -2.89
N ILE A 49 20.50 -12.81 -3.41
CA ILE A 49 21.94 -12.98 -3.64
C ILE A 49 22.62 -13.42 -2.34
N GLY A 50 22.36 -12.79 -1.20
CA GLY A 50 22.90 -13.20 0.09
C GLY A 50 22.49 -14.62 0.48
N ALA A 51 21.21 -14.96 0.34
CA ALA A 51 20.67 -16.29 0.65
C ALA A 51 21.22 -17.39 -0.27
N PHE A 52 21.59 -17.13 -1.53
CA PHE A 52 22.15 -18.16 -2.41
C PHE A 52 23.69 -18.20 -2.41
N THR A 53 24.37 -17.06 -2.24
CA THR A 53 25.85 -16.98 -2.28
C THR A 53 26.52 -17.30 -0.95
N VAL A 54 25.95 -16.87 0.18
CA VAL A 54 26.50 -17.21 1.51
C VAL A 54 26.30 -18.69 1.79
N SER A 55 25.19 -19.26 1.32
CA SER A 55 24.90 -20.69 1.39
C SER A 55 25.90 -21.54 0.60
N SER A 56 26.25 -21.15 -0.62
CA SER A 56 27.23 -21.91 -1.40
C SER A 56 28.67 -21.75 -0.87
N ALA A 57 28.96 -20.66 -0.16
CA ALA A 57 30.27 -20.42 0.44
C ALA A 57 30.49 -21.13 1.79
N LEU A 58 29.43 -21.31 2.60
CA LEU A 58 29.55 -21.95 3.92
C LEU A 58 29.32 -23.47 3.91
N SER A 59 28.85 -24.05 2.78
CA SER A 59 28.52 -25.47 2.68
C SER A 59 29.69 -26.43 2.98
N SER A 60 30.94 -25.95 2.92
CA SER A 60 32.15 -26.71 3.26
C SER A 60 32.48 -26.76 4.76
N PHE A 61 31.90 -25.89 5.59
CA PHE A 61 32.21 -25.80 7.04
C PHE A 61 31.12 -26.43 7.93
N GLU A 62 29.95 -26.75 7.38
CA GLU A 62 28.77 -27.18 8.15
C GLU A 62 28.74 -28.64 8.55
N SER A 63 29.58 -29.48 7.95
CA SER A 63 29.68 -30.88 8.30
C SER A 63 30.08 -31.10 9.77
N ALA A 64 30.86 -30.19 10.35
CA ALA A 64 31.26 -30.25 11.77
C ALA A 64 30.15 -29.75 12.72
N ALA A 65 29.53 -28.60 12.43
CA ALA A 65 28.49 -28.02 13.29
C ALA A 65 27.19 -28.85 13.29
N ASN A 66 26.80 -29.44 12.16
CA ASN A 66 25.66 -30.37 12.10
C ASN A 66 25.94 -31.68 12.85
N ALA A 67 27.18 -32.18 12.81
CA ALA A 67 27.55 -33.38 13.56
C ALA A 67 27.47 -33.14 15.07
N GLU A 68 27.92 -31.98 15.54
CA GLU A 68 27.83 -31.59 16.96
C GLU A 68 26.37 -31.38 17.41
N CYS A 69 25.54 -30.71 16.60
CA CYS A 69 24.14 -30.49 16.93
C CYS A 69 23.32 -31.79 16.96
N ASN A 70 23.54 -32.70 16.00
CA ASN A 70 22.92 -34.03 16.01
C ASN A 70 23.39 -34.85 17.23
N ALA A 71 24.68 -34.75 17.59
CA ALA A 71 25.19 -35.43 18.78
C ALA A 71 24.58 -34.92 20.10
N VAL A 72 24.23 -33.63 20.20
CA VAL A 72 23.65 -33.03 21.42
C VAL A 72 22.13 -33.17 21.48
N HIS A 73 21.43 -33.05 20.35
CA HIS A 73 19.97 -32.98 20.31
C HIS A 73 19.29 -34.21 19.70
N GLY A 74 20.04 -35.13 19.08
CA GLY A 74 19.52 -36.36 18.46
C GLY A 74 18.57 -36.10 17.28
N VAL A 75 18.64 -34.91 16.67
CA VAL A 75 17.81 -34.49 15.54
C VAL A 75 18.68 -33.89 14.44
N ASP A 76 18.24 -34.05 13.18
CA ASP A 76 18.92 -33.47 12.03
C ASP A 76 18.80 -31.94 12.04
N CYS A 77 19.83 -31.26 12.52
CA CYS A 77 19.89 -29.79 12.57
C CYS A 77 20.14 -29.12 11.21
N SER A 78 19.99 -29.85 10.10
CA SER A 78 20.22 -29.35 8.74
C SER A 78 19.30 -28.18 8.34
N LEU A 79 18.28 -27.83 9.13
CA LEU A 79 17.48 -26.63 8.90
C LEU A 79 18.27 -25.33 9.15
N TYR A 80 19.31 -25.39 10.00
CA TYR A 80 20.21 -24.27 10.28
C TYR A 80 21.43 -24.27 9.36
N SER A 81 21.46 -25.17 8.37
CA SER A 81 22.55 -25.30 7.41
C SER A 81 22.30 -24.42 6.17
N THR A 82 23.32 -24.31 5.32
CA THR A 82 23.34 -23.69 3.99
C THR A 82 22.27 -24.25 3.06
N THR A 83 21.79 -25.46 3.37
CA THR A 83 20.65 -26.07 2.69
C THR A 83 19.33 -25.39 3.10
N GLY A 84 19.18 -25.05 4.39
CA GLY A 84 18.07 -24.25 4.91
C GLY A 84 17.99 -22.85 4.32
N SER A 85 19.13 -22.19 4.12
CA SER A 85 19.18 -20.86 3.48
C SER A 85 18.94 -20.89 1.97
N ALA A 86 19.30 -21.97 1.26
CA ALA A 86 18.91 -22.17 -0.14
C ALA A 86 17.39 -22.41 -0.29
N ILE A 87 16.78 -23.19 0.61
CA ILE A 87 15.32 -23.43 0.62
C ILE A 87 14.57 -22.16 1.06
N ALA A 88 15.10 -21.38 2.01
CA ALA A 88 14.57 -20.08 2.37
C ALA A 88 14.55 -19.09 1.19
N GLY A 89 15.47 -19.26 0.22
CA GLY A 89 15.45 -18.56 -1.05
C GLY A 89 14.14 -18.69 -1.84
N ILE A 90 13.33 -19.74 -1.60
CA ILE A 90 11.98 -19.89 -2.16
C ILE A 90 11.04 -18.81 -1.60
N GLY A 91 11.14 -18.50 -0.31
CA GLY A 91 10.39 -17.38 0.30
C GLY A 91 10.74 -16.05 -0.38
N ALA A 92 12.04 -15.80 -0.60
CA ALA A 92 12.52 -14.61 -1.31
C ALA A 92 12.03 -14.55 -2.77
N LEU A 93 11.92 -15.69 -3.47
CA LEU A 93 11.33 -15.76 -4.81
C LEU A 93 9.86 -15.37 -4.83
N ILE A 94 9.09 -15.86 -3.85
CA ILE A 94 7.68 -15.51 -3.70
C ILE A 94 7.53 -14.01 -3.45
N VAL A 95 8.36 -13.43 -2.57
CA VAL A 95 8.38 -11.98 -2.32
C VAL A 95 8.72 -11.22 -3.61
N LEU A 96 9.74 -11.63 -4.35
CA LEU A 96 10.12 -10.99 -5.60
C LEU A 96 8.96 -10.99 -6.62
N ALA A 97 8.34 -12.14 -6.83
CA ALA A 97 7.19 -12.25 -7.72
C ALA A 97 6.03 -11.35 -7.26
N ALA A 98 5.76 -11.33 -5.95
CA ALA A 98 4.71 -10.53 -5.37
C ALA A 98 4.97 -9.01 -5.49
N MET A 99 6.23 -8.58 -5.33
CA MET A 99 6.65 -7.18 -5.54
C MET A 99 6.54 -6.77 -6.99
N CYS A 100 6.88 -7.65 -7.94
CA CYS A 100 6.67 -7.40 -9.38
C CYS A 100 5.18 -7.24 -9.71
N VAL A 101 4.31 -8.08 -9.15
CA VAL A 101 2.85 -7.96 -9.30
C VAL A 101 2.33 -6.66 -8.67
N GLY A 102 2.85 -6.29 -7.49
CA GLY A 102 2.53 -5.01 -6.83
C GLY A 102 2.96 -3.79 -7.65
N ALA A 103 4.17 -3.80 -8.19
CA ALA A 103 4.69 -2.73 -9.06
C ALA A 103 3.86 -2.58 -10.33
N TRP A 104 3.49 -3.70 -10.97
CA TRP A 104 2.61 -3.71 -12.14
C TRP A 104 1.19 -3.22 -11.80
N GLY A 105 0.66 -3.62 -10.64
CA GLY A 105 -0.61 -3.12 -10.10
C GLY A 105 -0.60 -1.61 -9.88
N GLY A 106 0.49 -1.08 -9.34
CA GLY A 106 0.69 0.37 -9.15
C GLY A 106 0.76 1.16 -10.45
N PHE A 107 1.45 0.63 -11.45
CA PHE A 107 1.48 1.22 -12.79
C PHE A 107 0.09 1.24 -13.45
N GLN A 108 -0.68 0.14 -13.36
CA GLN A 108 -2.06 0.10 -13.85
C GLN A 108 -2.96 1.09 -13.12
N MET A 109 -2.79 1.25 -11.82
CA MET A 109 -3.57 2.17 -11.00
C MET A 109 -3.27 3.64 -11.37
N TYR A 110 -2.01 3.95 -11.69
CA TYR A 110 -1.61 5.26 -12.24
C TYR A 110 -2.27 5.55 -13.60
N GLN A 111 -2.39 4.54 -14.46
CA GLN A 111 -3.12 4.64 -15.74
C GLN A 111 -4.65 4.75 -15.58
N GLY A 112 -5.17 4.64 -14.35
CA GLY A 112 -6.61 4.67 -14.07
C GLY A 112 -7.32 3.33 -14.27
N ILE A 113 -6.58 2.23 -14.43
CA ILE A 113 -7.15 0.89 -14.59
C ILE A 113 -7.49 0.32 -13.21
N ARG A 114 -8.78 0.07 -12.96
CA ARG A 114 -9.31 -0.43 -11.66
C ARG A 114 -8.73 -1.79 -11.25
N ARG A 115 -8.37 -2.64 -12.21
CA ARG A 115 -7.73 -3.95 -11.97
C ARG A 115 -6.39 -3.83 -11.25
N GLY A 116 -5.70 -2.68 -11.34
CA GLY A 116 -4.44 -2.44 -10.65
C GLY A 116 -4.55 -2.55 -9.12
N LYS A 117 -5.70 -2.17 -8.56
CA LYS A 117 -5.95 -2.24 -7.11
C LYS A 117 -5.94 -3.67 -6.59
N ALA A 118 -6.59 -4.58 -7.32
CA ALA A 118 -6.61 -6.01 -6.97
C ALA A 118 -5.22 -6.65 -7.08
N LEU A 119 -4.46 -6.31 -8.13
CA LEU A 119 -3.07 -6.79 -8.27
C LEU A 119 -2.19 -6.33 -7.11
N MET A 120 -2.37 -5.10 -6.62
CA MET A 120 -1.65 -4.65 -5.44
C MET A 120 -2.06 -5.39 -4.17
N VAL A 121 -3.35 -5.69 -3.96
CA VAL A 121 -3.78 -6.53 -2.83
C VAL A 121 -3.13 -7.91 -2.91
N TYR A 122 -3.15 -8.54 -4.09
CA TYR A 122 -2.54 -9.87 -4.28
C TYR A 122 -1.02 -9.85 -4.12
N GLY A 123 -0.35 -8.82 -4.62
CA GLY A 123 1.09 -8.62 -4.43
C GLY A 123 1.44 -8.41 -2.95
N LEU A 124 0.62 -7.66 -2.21
CA LEU A 124 0.85 -7.42 -0.80
C LEU A 124 0.67 -8.70 0.04
N VAL A 125 -0.39 -9.46 -0.22
CA VAL A 125 -0.65 -10.75 0.43
C VAL A 125 0.43 -11.78 0.07
N GLY A 126 0.84 -11.82 -1.21
CA GLY A 126 1.93 -12.67 -1.66
C GLY A 126 3.27 -12.32 -0.99
N ALA A 127 3.56 -11.02 -0.81
CA ALA A 127 4.76 -10.57 -0.12
C ALA A 127 4.74 -10.97 1.36
N ALA A 128 3.61 -10.79 2.05
CA ALA A 128 3.44 -11.23 3.43
C ALA A 128 3.66 -12.75 3.57
N PHE A 129 3.09 -13.54 2.66
CA PHE A 129 3.25 -15.00 2.67
C PHE A 129 4.69 -15.43 2.35
N GLY A 130 5.35 -14.78 1.40
CA GLY A 130 6.75 -15.03 1.06
C GLY A 130 7.69 -14.72 2.23
N TRP A 131 7.48 -13.61 2.93
CA TRP A 131 8.24 -13.25 4.13
C TRP A 131 7.99 -14.21 5.30
N LEU A 132 6.76 -14.69 5.48
CA LEU A 132 6.46 -15.72 6.47
C LEU A 132 7.24 -17.01 6.20
N ILE A 133 7.21 -17.47 4.95
CA ILE A 133 7.96 -18.65 4.52
C ILE A 133 9.46 -18.44 4.73
N TYR A 134 9.99 -17.28 4.33
CA TYR A 134 11.39 -16.92 4.55
C TYR A 134 11.75 -16.97 6.05
N ALA A 135 10.95 -16.36 6.92
CA ALA A 135 11.18 -16.32 8.35
C ALA A 135 11.12 -17.71 9.02
N ILE A 136 10.21 -18.58 8.58
CA ILE A 136 10.11 -19.96 9.11
C ILE A 136 11.32 -20.79 8.68
N LEU A 137 11.70 -20.69 7.39
CA LEU A 137 12.76 -21.51 6.81
C LEU A 137 14.16 -21.07 7.23
N TRP A 138 14.36 -19.79 7.56
CA TRP A 138 15.63 -19.27 8.10
C TRP A 138 15.80 -19.53 9.61
N GLY A 139 14.86 -20.21 10.24
CA GLY A 139 14.87 -20.57 11.67
C GLY A 139 14.05 -19.60 12.54
N PHE A 140 13.26 -20.18 13.46
CA PHE A 140 12.50 -19.45 14.49
C PHE A 140 13.45 -18.63 15.36
N GLY A 141 13.59 -17.34 15.05
CA GLY A 141 14.50 -16.41 15.73
C GLY A 141 14.14 -14.95 15.41
N ILE A 142 15.15 -14.11 15.22
CA ILE A 142 15.01 -12.65 14.97
C ILE A 142 14.08 -12.36 13.77
N GLY A 143 13.97 -13.29 12.81
CA GLY A 143 13.11 -13.17 11.63
C GLY A 143 11.62 -12.94 11.93
N ILE A 144 11.09 -13.49 13.04
CA ILE A 144 9.67 -13.32 13.39
C ILE A 144 9.39 -11.88 13.88
N THR A 145 10.33 -11.27 14.60
CA THR A 145 10.19 -9.88 15.04
C THR A 145 10.11 -8.93 13.85
N TYR A 146 11.00 -9.11 12.86
CA TYR A 146 10.94 -8.33 11.62
C TYR A 146 9.66 -8.60 10.83
N PHE A 147 9.24 -9.86 10.74
CA PHE A 147 7.99 -10.24 10.08
C PHE A 147 6.76 -9.56 10.68
N ILE A 148 6.68 -9.43 12.01
CA ILE A 148 5.56 -8.74 12.68
C ILE A 148 5.54 -7.25 12.30
N VAL A 149 6.70 -6.60 12.28
CA VAL A 149 6.80 -5.19 11.86
C VAL A 149 6.37 -5.02 10.41
N ASP A 150 6.83 -5.90 9.52
CA ASP A 150 6.44 -5.88 8.10
C ASP A 150 4.93 -6.13 7.92
N LEU A 151 4.34 -7.05 8.69
CA LEU A 151 2.89 -7.27 8.67
C LEU A 151 2.11 -6.02 9.06
N ILE A 152 2.58 -5.26 10.05
CA ILE A 152 1.93 -4.00 10.45
C ILE A 152 2.03 -3.00 9.29
N ILE A 153 3.19 -2.87 8.66
CA ILE A 153 3.38 -1.99 7.49
C ILE A 153 2.46 -2.39 6.35
N TYR A 154 2.38 -3.68 6.03
CA TYR A 154 1.46 -4.20 5.01
C TYR A 154 0.01 -3.96 5.37
N ALA A 155 -0.40 -4.16 6.63
CA ALA A 155 -1.77 -3.86 7.06
C ALA A 155 -2.14 -2.39 6.84
N ILE A 156 -1.20 -1.46 7.13
CA ILE A 156 -1.39 -0.03 6.89
C ILE A 156 -1.50 0.27 5.39
N ILE A 157 -0.60 -0.27 4.57
CA ILE A 157 -0.64 -0.10 3.11
C ILE A 157 -1.94 -0.66 2.53
N TYR A 158 -2.36 -1.85 2.97
CA TYR A 158 -3.62 -2.46 2.58
C TYR A 158 -4.82 -1.57 2.91
N TYR A 159 -4.86 -1.01 4.12
CA TYR A 159 -5.92 -0.11 4.54
C TYR A 159 -6.04 1.10 3.60
N PHE A 160 -4.94 1.81 3.38
CA PHE A 160 -4.91 2.99 2.49
C PHE A 160 -5.20 2.64 1.03
N LEU A 161 -4.75 1.47 0.59
CA LEU A 161 -5.07 0.94 -0.73
C LEU A 161 -6.58 0.76 -0.86
N VAL A 162 -7.24 0.08 0.07
CA VAL A 162 -8.69 -0.18 0.04
C VAL A 162 -9.49 1.12 0.01
N ILE A 163 -9.16 2.11 0.82
CA ILE A 163 -9.89 3.38 0.87
C ILE A 163 -9.55 4.34 -0.28
N SER A 164 -8.48 4.08 -1.04
CA SER A 164 -8.10 4.94 -2.16
C SER A 164 -9.20 4.99 -3.23
N ARG A 165 -9.49 6.20 -3.72
CA ARG A 165 -10.58 6.47 -4.67
C ARG A 165 -10.05 6.91 -6.01
N PHE A 166 -10.60 6.34 -7.08
CA PHE A 166 -10.34 6.79 -8.43
C PHE A 166 -11.02 8.15 -8.68
N PRO A 167 -10.55 8.94 -9.67
CA PRO A 167 -11.12 10.26 -9.97
C PRO A 167 -12.63 10.25 -10.23
N ASP A 168 -13.15 9.11 -10.69
CA ASP A 168 -14.56 8.93 -11.03
C ASP A 168 -15.41 8.42 -9.85
N GLU A 169 -14.82 8.24 -8.66
CA GLU A 169 -15.51 7.78 -7.46
C GLU A 169 -15.75 8.93 -6.48
N ALA A 170 -16.88 8.88 -5.78
CA ALA A 170 -17.20 9.89 -4.77
C ALA A 170 -16.13 9.92 -3.67
N PRO A 171 -15.62 11.11 -3.29
CA PRO A 171 -14.61 11.22 -2.25
C PRO A 171 -15.21 10.84 -0.89
N LEU A 172 -14.41 10.18 -0.04
CA LEU A 172 -14.84 9.67 1.27
C LEU A 172 -15.22 10.77 2.28
N VAL A 173 -14.76 11.98 2.00
CA VAL A 173 -15.18 13.21 2.65
C VAL A 173 -15.45 14.17 1.51
N ALA A 174 -16.60 14.85 1.50
CA ALA A 174 -16.76 15.99 0.61
C ALA A 174 -15.52 16.88 0.78
N SER A 175 -14.75 17.10 -0.28
CA SER A 175 -13.69 18.08 -0.23
C SER A 175 -14.37 19.37 0.20
N ALA A 176 -14.14 19.83 1.43
CA ALA A 176 -14.37 21.22 1.74
C ALA A 176 -13.58 21.95 0.67
N ALA A 177 -14.30 22.57 -0.27
CA ALA A 177 -13.68 23.42 -1.25
C ALA A 177 -12.72 24.34 -0.47
N PRO A 178 -11.47 24.54 -0.92
CA PRO A 178 -10.65 25.62 -0.38
C PRO A 178 -11.55 26.85 -0.26
N ALA A 179 -11.60 27.48 0.91
CA ALA A 179 -12.40 28.68 1.11
C ALA A 179 -11.94 29.73 0.10
N GLY A 180 -12.64 29.84 -1.02
CA GLY A 180 -12.22 30.66 -2.16
C GLY A 180 -12.66 30.06 -3.48
N TYR A 181 -13.84 30.50 -3.93
CA TYR A 181 -14.46 30.32 -5.25
C TYR A 181 -15.36 29.09 -5.45
N PRO A 182 -16.68 29.24 -5.25
CA PRO A 182 -17.65 28.33 -5.84
C PRO A 182 -17.70 28.54 -7.38
N PRO A 183 -17.58 27.49 -8.21
CA PRO A 183 -18.05 27.51 -9.58
C PRO A 183 -19.58 27.65 -9.56
N TYR A 184 -20.10 28.65 -10.27
CA TYR A 184 -21.52 28.98 -10.35
C TYR A 184 -22.39 27.77 -10.70
N GLY A 185 -23.07 27.21 -9.70
CA GLY A 185 -24.34 26.50 -9.89
C GLY A 185 -25.49 27.49 -9.66
N PRO A 186 -26.61 27.41 -10.41
CA PRO A 186 -27.76 28.25 -10.12
C PRO A 186 -28.22 27.98 -8.67
N PRO A 187 -28.52 29.04 -7.89
CA PRO A 187 -28.80 28.90 -6.47
C PRO A 187 -30.03 27.99 -6.23
N PRO A 188 -30.00 27.15 -5.19
CA PRO A 188 -31.19 26.41 -4.74
C PRO A 188 -32.33 27.39 -4.46
N ASN A 189 -33.50 27.14 -5.09
CA ASN A 189 -34.69 27.95 -4.91
C ASN A 189 -35.30 27.63 -3.53
N TYR A 190 -34.88 28.37 -2.50
CA TYR A 190 -35.53 28.30 -1.20
C TYR A 190 -36.89 29.01 -1.28
N PRO A 191 -37.96 28.46 -0.66
CA PRO A 191 -39.24 29.14 -0.56
C PRO A 191 -39.04 30.54 0.03
N GLN A 192 -39.26 31.59 -0.77
CA GLN A 192 -39.12 32.95 -0.31
C GLN A 192 -40.19 33.24 0.76
N PRO A 193 -39.82 33.74 1.95
CA PRO A 193 -40.82 34.25 2.90
C PRO A 193 -41.51 35.50 2.29
N PRO A 194 -42.77 35.79 2.69
CA PRO A 194 -43.58 36.84 2.07
C PRO A 194 -42.87 38.20 2.09
N GLN A 195 -42.69 38.82 0.92
CA GLN A 195 -42.02 40.10 0.80
C GLN A 195 -42.92 41.23 1.31
N GLY A 196 -42.54 41.80 2.46
CA GLY A 196 -43.03 43.11 2.89
C GLY A 196 -42.41 44.22 2.03
N PRO A 197 -43.07 45.38 1.88
CA PRO A 197 -42.67 46.39 0.91
C PRO A 197 -41.46 47.20 1.42
N TYR A 198 -40.35 47.17 0.70
CA TYR A 198 -39.25 48.12 0.85
C TYR A 198 -39.09 49.01 -0.41
N PRO A 199 -38.68 50.29 -0.25
CA PRO A 199 -38.74 51.31 -1.29
C PRO A 199 -37.57 51.27 -2.30
N PRO A 200 -37.64 52.04 -3.42
CA PRO A 200 -36.91 51.76 -4.66
C PRO A 200 -35.40 52.03 -4.62
N GLN A 201 -34.65 51.14 -5.27
CA GLN A 201 -33.21 51.23 -5.53
C GLN A 201 -32.88 52.37 -6.51
N GLY A 202 -31.84 53.15 -6.19
CA GLY A 202 -31.23 54.09 -7.14
C GLY A 202 -29.86 54.58 -6.69
N GLN A 203 -28.90 54.49 -7.62
CA GLN A 203 -27.57 55.15 -7.65
C GLN A 203 -26.37 54.38 -7.05
N GLY A 204 -25.52 53.80 -7.92
CA GLY A 204 -24.04 53.85 -7.73
C GLY A 204 -23.53 55.29 -7.95
N PRO A 205 -22.23 55.67 -7.83
CA PRO A 205 -20.95 54.95 -8.17
C PRO A 205 -19.84 55.13 -7.07
N TYR A 206 -18.60 54.61 -7.15
CA TYR A 206 -17.34 55.23 -7.65
C TYR A 206 -16.13 54.27 -7.46
N PRO A 207 -15.01 54.39 -8.23
CA PRO A 207 -13.82 53.52 -8.13
C PRO A 207 -12.76 53.98 -7.10
N PRO A 208 -11.78 53.11 -6.72
CA PRO A 208 -10.89 53.33 -5.56
C PRO A 208 -9.71 54.28 -5.83
N GLN A 209 -9.45 55.22 -4.91
CA GLN A 209 -8.26 56.07 -4.87
C GLN A 209 -7.07 55.33 -4.23
N GLY A 210 -5.87 55.48 -4.83
CA GLY A 210 -4.61 54.90 -4.33
C GLY A 210 -4.05 55.60 -3.08
N PRO A 211 -3.03 55.00 -2.42
CA PRO A 211 -2.55 55.46 -1.12
C PRO A 211 -1.62 56.69 -1.22
N PRO A 212 -1.64 57.59 -0.21
CA PRO A 212 -0.80 58.77 -0.18
C PRO A 212 0.65 58.45 0.21
N GLN A 213 1.58 59.13 -0.46
CA GLN A 213 3.00 59.20 -0.11
C GLN A 213 3.23 60.20 1.02
N SER A 214 3.99 59.80 2.04
CA SER A 214 4.84 60.66 2.86
C SER A 214 5.88 59.82 3.59
#